data_AF-A0A928UF94-F1
#
_entry.id   AF-A0A928UF94-F1
#
_cell.length_a   1.000
_cell.length_b   1.000
_cell.length_c   1.000
_cell.angle_alpha   90.00
_cell.angle_beta   90.00
_cell.angle_gamma   90.00
#
_symmetry.space_group_name_H-M   'P 1'
#
loop_
_entity.id
_entity.type
_entity.pdbx_description
1 polymer ?
#
loop_
_entity_poly.entity_id
_entity_poly.type
_entity_poly.pdbx_seq_one_letter_code
_entity_poly.pdbx_strand_id
1 'polypeptide(L)'
;MKFTDTEREVIIIKAVKELIDEMVNFEIGNVIGNDPYSQFQFSSRTHKKFFNIILVDFLSCSDKKVLGEQSTYLSALQSVCDSPKFEQNNSIENLKNCVSDFRQWLSIEVVVEKIWLPSIELETNLSIKRVEFIKICGNISKHNFSRLSGVVKELQTIFNRNGITLSDDNALVIIEEFYQWFHDDIFSYHSSAIAEFLNNIRWGIYEYLQPEFHRPIVYEPSKDIKRYHYTYPDEIKGDFAKHCYWELMNDIRSKPYMKKFQVTEYLKMRY
;
A
#
# COMPACT_ATOMS: atom_id res chain seq x y z
N MET A 1 1.53 -22.26 8.36
CA MET A 1 0.90 -23.22 7.42
C MET A 1 1.83 -23.42 6.23
N LYS A 2 1.72 -24.51 5.47
CA LYS A 2 2.51 -24.71 4.24
C LYS A 2 1.55 -24.65 3.05
N PHE A 3 1.66 -23.59 2.26
CA PHE A 3 0.86 -23.37 1.06
C PHE A 3 1.65 -23.78 -0.18
N THR A 4 0.94 -24.22 -1.23
CA THR A 4 1.53 -24.27 -2.57
C THR A 4 1.84 -22.86 -3.07
N ASP A 5 2.65 -22.73 -4.11
CA ASP A 5 2.94 -21.41 -4.68
C ASP A 5 1.67 -20.73 -5.21
N THR A 6 0.78 -21.50 -5.85
CA THR A 6 -0.52 -21.02 -6.36
C THR A 6 -1.43 -20.54 -5.22
N GLU A 7 -1.53 -21.30 -4.13
CA GLU A 7 -2.29 -20.89 -2.95
C GLU A 7 -1.72 -19.60 -2.34
N ARG A 8 -0.39 -19.51 -2.24
CA ARG A 8 0.29 -18.33 -1.70
C ARG A 8 0.01 -17.08 -2.53
N GLU A 9 0.09 -17.21 -3.84
CA GLU A 9 -0.20 -16.11 -4.77
C GLU A 9 -1.62 -15.56 -4.57
N VAL A 10 -2.63 -16.44 -4.51
CA VAL A 10 -4.02 -16.05 -4.26
C VAL A 10 -4.16 -15.30 -2.94
N ILE A 11 -3.56 -15.82 -1.86
CA ILE A 11 -3.65 -15.21 -0.53
C ILE A 11 -2.98 -13.83 -0.53
N ILE A 12 -1.81 -13.69 -1.14
CA ILE A 12 -1.09 -12.41 -1.23
C ILE A 12 -1.91 -11.39 -2.02
N ILE A 13 -2.41 -11.75 -3.20
CA ILE A 13 -3.18 -10.83 -4.05
C ILE A 13 -4.44 -10.38 -3.32
N LYS A 14 -5.15 -11.30 -2.67
CA LYS A 14 -6.34 -10.98 -1.88
C LYS A 14 -6.02 -9.99 -0.76
N ALA A 15 -5.00 -10.26 0.06
CA ALA A 15 -4.62 -9.39 1.17
C ALA A 15 -4.18 -8.00 0.70
N VAL A 16 -3.41 -7.92 -0.39
CA VAL A 16 -3.01 -6.64 -1.00
C VAL A 16 -4.22 -5.87 -1.49
N LYS A 17 -5.13 -6.53 -2.20
CA LYS A 17 -6.33 -5.89 -2.74
C LYS A 17 -7.21 -5.35 -1.61
N GLU A 18 -7.40 -6.09 -0.54
CA GLU A 18 -8.16 -5.63 0.64
C GLU A 18 -7.59 -4.34 1.24
N LEU A 19 -6.27 -4.30 1.48
CA LEU A 19 -5.61 -3.11 2.00
C LEU A 19 -5.73 -1.91 1.04
N ILE A 20 -5.63 -2.13 -0.28
CA ILE A 20 -5.83 -1.07 -1.27
C ILE A 20 -7.28 -0.59 -1.28
N ASP A 21 -8.25 -1.49 -1.17
CA ASP A 21 -9.67 -1.12 -1.16
C ASP A 21 -10.06 -0.34 0.10
N GLU A 22 -9.41 -0.57 1.24
CA GLU A 22 -9.55 0.26 2.45
C GLU A 22 -8.97 1.68 2.27
N MET A 23 -7.93 1.83 1.44
CA MET A 23 -7.25 3.11 1.22
C MET A 23 -7.86 3.94 0.09
N VAL A 24 -8.26 3.32 -1.02
CA VAL A 24 -8.62 4.02 -2.27
C VAL A 24 -10.08 3.76 -2.63
N ASN A 25 -10.96 4.43 -1.90
CA ASN A 25 -12.41 4.38 -2.09
C ASN A 25 -13.09 5.75 -1.87
N PHE A 26 -14.37 5.82 -2.23
CA PHE A 26 -15.17 7.05 -2.19
C PHE A 26 -15.49 7.56 -0.78
N GLU A 27 -15.31 6.74 0.26
CA GLU A 27 -15.40 7.17 1.66
C GLU A 27 -14.13 7.94 2.05
N ILE A 28 -12.96 7.39 1.70
CA ILE A 28 -11.66 8.02 1.98
C ILE A 28 -11.48 9.35 1.23
N GLY A 29 -11.89 9.39 -0.04
CA GLY A 29 -11.76 10.59 -0.85
C GLY A 29 -12.29 10.45 -2.27
N ASN A 30 -12.18 11.55 -3.02
CA ASN A 30 -12.63 11.63 -4.40
C ASN A 30 -11.50 12.06 -5.34
N VAL A 31 -11.54 11.56 -6.57
CA VAL A 31 -10.68 12.06 -7.64
C VAL A 31 -11.34 13.30 -8.23
N ILE A 32 -10.62 14.41 -8.24
CA ILE A 32 -11.03 15.68 -8.84
C ILE A 32 -10.09 16.04 -10.00
N GLY A 33 -10.56 16.87 -10.92
CA GLY A 33 -9.81 17.24 -12.13
C GLY A 33 -10.01 16.25 -13.28
N ASN A 34 -9.15 16.35 -14.29
CA ASN A 34 -9.13 15.47 -15.45
C ASN A 34 -7.68 15.07 -15.74
N ASP A 35 -7.48 13.84 -16.19
CA ASP A 35 -6.15 13.34 -16.54
C ASP A 35 -5.50 14.22 -17.63
N PRO A 36 -4.17 14.44 -17.55
CA PRO A 36 -3.22 13.95 -16.55
C PRO A 36 -3.08 14.85 -15.30
N TYR A 37 -4.05 15.74 -15.06
CA TYR A 37 -4.03 16.74 -14.00
C TYR A 37 -5.06 16.44 -12.91
N SER A 38 -5.21 15.17 -12.54
CA SER A 38 -6.12 14.74 -11.49
C SER A 38 -5.49 14.88 -10.10
N GLN A 39 -6.32 14.95 -9.06
CA GLN A 39 -5.90 14.96 -7.66
C GLN A 39 -6.82 14.06 -6.84
N PHE A 40 -6.26 13.33 -5.88
CA PHE A 40 -7.04 12.61 -4.89
C PHE A 40 -7.26 13.51 -3.67
N GLN A 41 -8.50 13.92 -3.44
CA GLN A 41 -8.91 14.79 -2.35
C GLN A 41 -9.54 13.97 -1.23
N PHE A 42 -8.89 13.92 -0.06
CA PHE A 42 -9.46 13.27 1.13
C PHE A 42 -10.71 13.98 1.61
N SER A 43 -11.66 13.18 2.12
CA SER A 43 -12.89 13.67 2.72
C SER A 43 -12.64 14.49 4.00
N SER A 44 -11.59 14.17 4.76
CA SER A 44 -11.17 14.97 5.92
C SER A 44 -9.74 14.66 6.36
N ARG A 45 -9.23 15.42 7.34
CA ARG A 45 -7.94 15.12 8.00
C ARG A 45 -7.92 13.74 8.66
N THR A 46 -9.04 13.28 9.21
CA THR A 46 -9.17 11.95 9.80
C THR A 46 -9.02 10.86 8.75
N HIS A 47 -9.62 11.04 7.57
CA HIS A 47 -9.48 10.09 6.45
C HIS A 47 -8.03 10.05 5.93
N LYS A 48 -7.35 11.20 5.83
CA LYS A 48 -5.91 11.25 5.49
C LYS A 48 -5.06 10.47 6.51
N LYS A 49 -5.33 10.69 7.80
CA LYS A 49 -4.64 9.99 8.90
C LYS A 49 -4.88 8.47 8.83
N PHE A 50 -6.13 8.06 8.64
CA PHE A 50 -6.51 6.66 8.47
C PHE A 50 -5.81 6.02 7.27
N PHE A 51 -5.83 6.70 6.11
CA PHE A 51 -5.12 6.27 4.90
C PHE A 51 -3.63 5.99 5.18
N ASN A 52 -2.94 6.89 5.90
CA ASN A 52 -1.54 6.67 6.24
C ASN A 52 -1.34 5.48 7.20
N ILE A 53 -2.26 5.25 8.14
CA ILE A 53 -2.20 4.08 9.03
C ILE A 53 -2.28 2.78 8.22
N ILE A 54 -3.26 2.66 7.32
CA ILE A 54 -3.42 1.46 6.49
C ILE A 54 -2.25 1.30 5.51
N LEU A 55 -1.70 2.41 5.00
CA LEU A 55 -0.50 2.38 4.17
C LEU A 55 0.71 1.82 4.93
N VAL A 56 0.85 2.15 6.22
CA VAL A 56 1.90 1.54 7.04
C VAL A 56 1.68 0.04 7.23
N ASP A 57 0.45 -0.40 7.43
CA ASP A 57 0.15 -1.83 7.52
C ASP A 57 0.47 -2.56 6.18
N PHE A 58 0.17 -1.93 5.04
CA PHE A 58 0.58 -2.39 3.70
C PHE A 58 2.11 -2.47 3.52
N LEU A 59 2.86 -1.50 4.05
CA LEU A 59 4.32 -1.45 3.98
C LEU A 59 5.00 -2.26 5.09
N SER A 60 4.23 -2.88 5.99
CA SER A 60 4.72 -3.69 7.11
C SER A 60 4.76 -5.17 6.74
N CYS A 61 5.52 -5.94 7.51
CA CYS A 61 5.65 -7.37 7.30
C CYS A 61 4.36 -8.09 7.71
N SER A 62 3.94 -9.02 6.88
CA SER A 62 2.90 -10.00 7.19
C SER A 62 3.31 -10.95 8.32
N ASP A 63 2.32 -11.57 8.97
CA ASP A 63 2.58 -12.62 9.95
C ASP A 63 2.94 -13.94 9.24
N LYS A 64 4.15 -14.44 9.52
CA LYS A 64 4.66 -15.73 9.03
C LYS A 64 3.71 -16.89 9.28
N LYS A 65 2.90 -16.86 10.34
CA LYS A 65 1.92 -17.91 10.64
C LYS A 65 0.82 -17.97 9.59
N VAL A 66 0.41 -16.80 9.07
CA VAL A 66 -0.70 -16.62 8.14
C VAL A 66 -0.23 -16.76 6.69
N LEU A 67 0.89 -16.15 6.30
CA LEU A 67 1.39 -16.22 4.91
C LEU A 67 2.46 -17.29 4.68
N GLY A 68 2.92 -17.98 5.72
CA GLY A 68 3.99 -18.99 5.65
C GLY A 68 5.41 -18.41 5.61
N GLU A 69 5.54 -17.14 5.22
CA GLU A 69 6.80 -16.38 5.24
C GLU A 69 6.59 -14.97 5.76
N GLN A 70 7.69 -14.31 6.17
CA GLN A 70 7.65 -12.94 6.64
C GLN A 70 8.21 -12.03 5.54
N SER A 71 7.34 -11.25 4.93
CA SER A 71 7.68 -10.23 3.93
C SER A 71 6.68 -9.07 4.01
N THR A 72 7.07 -7.89 3.55
CA THR A 72 6.10 -6.80 3.36
C THR A 72 5.12 -7.15 2.25
N TYR A 73 3.88 -6.67 2.31
CA TYR A 73 2.89 -6.96 1.25
C TYR A 73 3.37 -6.52 -0.13
N LEU A 74 4.05 -5.37 -0.22
CA LEU A 74 4.63 -4.91 -1.47
C LEU A 74 5.76 -5.83 -2.00
N SER A 75 6.57 -6.43 -1.11
CA SER A 75 7.60 -7.39 -1.51
C SER A 75 7.02 -8.76 -1.86
N ALA A 76 5.97 -9.17 -1.15
CA ALA A 76 5.21 -10.38 -1.45
C ALA A 76 4.56 -10.27 -2.84
N LEU A 77 3.96 -9.11 -3.14
CA LEU A 77 3.38 -8.82 -4.44
C LEU A 77 4.44 -8.77 -5.55
N GLN A 78 5.63 -8.23 -5.28
CA GLN A 78 6.74 -8.35 -6.23
C GLN A 78 7.05 -9.82 -6.52
N SER A 79 7.11 -10.68 -5.50
CA SER A 79 7.42 -12.10 -5.67
C SER A 79 6.38 -12.80 -6.55
N VAL A 80 5.11 -12.40 -6.44
CA VAL A 80 4.04 -12.80 -7.37
C VAL A 80 4.35 -12.33 -8.80
N CYS A 81 4.75 -11.08 -8.99
CA CYS A 81 5.11 -10.55 -10.32
C CYS A 81 6.34 -11.24 -10.93
N ASP A 82 7.25 -11.75 -10.11
CA ASP A 82 8.48 -12.41 -10.55
C ASP A 82 8.25 -13.89 -10.91
N SER A 83 7.25 -14.55 -10.31
CA SER A 83 6.87 -15.94 -10.61
C SER A 83 5.34 -16.12 -10.62
N PRO A 84 4.62 -15.50 -11.57
CA PRO A 84 3.16 -15.53 -11.61
C PRO A 84 2.62 -16.91 -11.99
N LYS A 85 1.60 -17.41 -11.26
CA LYS A 85 0.98 -18.74 -11.49
C LYS A 85 -0.30 -18.69 -12.32
N PHE A 86 -0.93 -17.52 -12.44
CA PHE A 86 -2.12 -17.29 -13.28
C PHE A 86 -1.81 -16.53 -14.56
N GLU A 87 -0.52 -16.38 -14.90
CA GLU A 87 -0.08 -15.66 -16.08
C GLU A 87 -0.61 -16.29 -17.38
N GLN A 88 -1.30 -15.46 -18.17
CA GLN A 88 -1.75 -15.79 -19.51
C GLN A 88 -1.69 -14.56 -20.41
N ASN A 89 -1.13 -14.71 -21.62
CA ASN A 89 -1.10 -13.66 -22.64
C ASN A 89 -0.45 -12.34 -22.17
N ASN A 90 0.60 -12.40 -21.35
CA ASN A 90 1.31 -11.26 -20.75
C ASN A 90 0.42 -10.42 -19.80
N SER A 91 -0.56 -11.02 -19.13
CA SER A 91 -1.49 -10.30 -18.26
C SER A 91 -0.81 -9.67 -17.02
N ILE A 92 0.32 -10.20 -16.57
CA ILE A 92 1.08 -9.69 -15.41
C ILE A 92 1.80 -8.36 -15.67
N GLU A 93 2.05 -8.01 -16.93
CA GLU A 93 2.99 -6.92 -17.29
C GLU A 93 2.63 -5.59 -16.63
N ASN A 94 1.34 -5.22 -16.67
CA ASN A 94 0.90 -3.97 -16.05
C ASN A 94 1.06 -4.00 -14.52
N LEU A 95 0.71 -5.12 -13.86
CA LEU A 95 0.89 -5.25 -12.42
C LEU A 95 2.37 -5.13 -12.02
N LYS A 96 3.25 -5.79 -12.78
CA LYS A 96 4.70 -5.74 -12.55
C LYS A 96 5.25 -4.32 -12.66
N ASN A 97 4.83 -3.57 -13.67
CA ASN A 97 5.25 -2.17 -13.85
C ASN A 97 4.74 -1.29 -12.69
N CYS A 98 3.46 -1.41 -12.33
CA CYS A 98 2.88 -0.63 -11.22
C CYS A 98 3.58 -0.89 -9.87
N VAL A 99 3.90 -2.16 -9.59
CA VAL A 99 4.61 -2.55 -8.36
C VAL A 99 6.04 -2.00 -8.38
N SER A 100 6.75 -2.12 -9.51
CA SER A 100 8.10 -1.60 -9.67
C SER A 100 8.14 -0.08 -9.48
N ASP A 101 7.24 0.66 -10.14
CA ASP A 101 7.16 2.11 -10.06
C ASP A 101 6.91 2.59 -8.63
N PHE A 102 5.98 1.96 -7.91
CA PHE A 102 5.70 2.35 -6.54
C PHE A 102 6.88 2.06 -5.60
N ARG A 103 7.53 0.90 -5.77
CA ARG A 103 8.74 0.54 -5.00
C ARG A 103 9.87 1.51 -5.24
N GLN A 104 10.13 1.85 -6.51
CA GLN A 104 11.15 2.82 -6.88
C GLN A 104 10.82 4.18 -6.26
N TRP A 105 9.58 4.64 -6.42
CA TRP A 105 9.13 5.91 -5.86
C TRP A 105 9.31 5.98 -4.33
N LEU A 106 8.97 4.92 -3.59
CA LEU A 106 9.16 4.83 -2.13
C LEU A 106 10.63 4.82 -1.69
N SER A 107 11.51 4.29 -2.53
CA SER A 107 12.94 4.12 -2.22
C SER A 107 13.77 5.40 -2.40
N ILE A 108 13.21 6.39 -3.09
CA ILE A 108 13.87 7.68 -3.33
C ILE A 108 14.16 8.36 -1.99
N GLU A 109 15.41 8.78 -1.85
CA GLU A 109 15.89 9.62 -0.75
C GLU A 109 15.84 11.08 -1.19
N VAL A 110 15.26 11.93 -0.33
CA VAL A 110 15.11 13.36 -0.59
C VAL A 110 15.73 14.16 0.54
N VAL A 111 16.13 15.39 0.20
CA VAL A 111 16.61 16.36 1.17
C VAL A 111 15.51 17.39 1.41
N VAL A 112 14.99 17.43 2.63
CA VAL A 112 14.05 18.47 3.06
C VAL A 112 14.87 19.58 3.69
N GLU A 113 14.86 20.74 3.05
CA GLU A 113 15.68 21.89 3.45
C GLU A 113 15.02 22.70 4.57
N LYS A 114 15.85 23.23 5.48
CA LYS A 114 15.45 24.21 6.50
C LYS A 114 14.27 23.75 7.36
N ILE A 115 14.31 22.49 7.79
CA ILE A 115 13.41 22.01 8.84
C ILE A 115 13.75 22.76 10.11
N TRP A 116 12.73 23.37 10.70
CA TRP A 116 12.83 24.03 12.00
C TRP A 116 12.12 23.19 13.06
N LEU A 117 12.86 22.81 14.10
CA LEU A 117 12.41 22.05 15.28
C LEU A 117 12.58 22.92 16.54
N PRO A 118 11.62 23.81 16.83
CA PRO A 118 11.78 24.82 17.88
C PRO A 118 11.96 24.24 19.27
N SER A 119 11.38 23.08 19.58
CA SER A 119 11.48 22.51 20.93
C SER A 119 12.89 22.09 21.33
N ILE A 120 13.80 21.94 20.37
CA ILE A 120 15.22 21.67 20.60
C ILE A 120 16.14 22.71 19.92
N GLU A 121 15.56 23.85 19.50
CA GLU A 121 16.26 24.96 18.84
C GLU A 121 17.13 24.53 17.63
N LEU A 122 16.63 23.60 16.81
CA LEU A 122 17.39 23.01 15.71
C LEU A 122 16.82 23.41 14.34
N GLU A 123 17.62 24.12 13.54
CA GLU A 123 17.41 24.27 12.10
C GLU A 123 18.35 23.33 11.35
N THR A 124 17.82 22.52 10.44
CA THR A 124 18.64 21.58 9.67
C THR A 124 18.04 21.18 8.32
N ASN A 125 18.88 20.61 7.45
CA ASN A 125 18.45 19.87 6.28
C ASN A 125 18.40 18.38 6.63
N LEU A 126 17.34 17.68 6.24
CA LEU A 126 17.18 16.27 6.56
C LEU A 126 17.10 15.42 5.28
N SER A 127 18.10 14.55 5.08
CA SER A 127 18.06 13.47 4.10
C SER A 127 17.25 12.30 4.66
N ILE A 128 16.21 11.90 3.94
CA ILE A 128 15.26 10.88 4.39
C ILE A 128 14.60 10.20 3.18
N LYS A 129 14.38 8.88 3.25
CA LYS A 129 13.61 8.16 2.21
C LYS A 129 12.12 8.38 2.39
N ARG A 130 11.38 8.41 1.29
CA ARG A 130 9.92 8.55 1.33
C ARG A 130 9.24 7.48 2.18
N VAL A 131 9.67 6.23 2.04
CA VAL A 131 9.16 5.13 2.87
C VAL A 131 9.39 5.33 4.37
N GLU A 132 10.46 6.04 4.77
CA GLU A 132 10.80 6.24 6.18
C GLU A 132 9.84 7.24 6.83
N PHE A 133 9.65 8.42 6.25
CA PHE A 133 8.71 9.39 6.84
C PHE A 133 7.27 8.90 6.77
N ILE A 134 6.87 8.18 5.71
CA ILE A 134 5.53 7.59 5.61
C ILE A 134 5.28 6.64 6.80
N LYS A 135 6.24 5.73 7.06
CA LYS A 135 6.16 4.78 8.18
C LYS A 135 6.13 5.46 9.54
N ILE A 136 7.04 6.41 9.76
CA ILE A 136 7.10 7.16 11.02
C ILE A 136 5.79 7.89 11.28
N CYS A 137 5.29 8.65 10.30
CA CYS A 137 4.04 9.40 10.44
C CYS A 137 2.82 8.49 10.65
N GLY A 138 2.76 7.31 10.01
CA GLY A 138 1.66 6.37 10.23
C GLY A 138 1.72 5.72 11.62
N ASN A 139 2.92 5.40 12.11
CA ASN A 139 3.11 4.90 13.47
C ASN A 139 2.74 5.95 14.54
N ILE A 140 3.13 7.22 14.35
CA ILE A 140 2.69 8.34 15.19
C ILE A 140 1.16 8.47 15.15
N SER A 141 0.55 8.25 13.99
CA SER A 141 -0.91 8.30 13.84
C SER A 141 -1.64 7.22 14.62
N LYS A 142 -1.06 6.02 14.67
CA LYS A 142 -1.64 4.79 15.24
C LYS A 142 -1.47 4.68 16.76
N HIS A 143 -0.41 5.28 17.31
CA HIS A 143 0.02 5.05 18.68
C HIS A 143 0.07 6.33 19.52
N ASN A 144 -0.14 6.19 20.83
CA ASN A 144 0.16 7.26 21.78
C ASN A 144 1.66 7.28 22.09
N PHE A 145 2.16 8.35 22.72
CA PHE A 145 3.59 8.55 22.98
C PHE A 145 4.25 7.37 23.71
N SER A 146 3.54 6.69 24.62
CA SER A 146 4.08 5.55 25.39
C SER A 146 4.32 4.29 24.55
N ARG A 147 3.86 4.27 23.29
CA ARG A 147 4.08 3.19 22.31
C ARG A 147 4.97 3.61 21.14
N LEU A 148 5.67 4.75 21.24
CA LEU A 148 6.52 5.30 20.17
C LEU A 148 8.02 5.03 20.34
N SER A 149 8.43 4.10 21.22
CA SER A 149 9.86 3.77 21.38
C SER A 149 10.53 3.26 20.09
N GLY A 150 9.77 2.58 19.23
CA GLY A 150 10.22 2.22 17.88
C GLY A 150 10.48 3.45 17.00
N VAL A 151 9.54 4.39 16.99
CA VAL A 151 9.65 5.66 16.25
C VAL A 151 10.83 6.50 16.74
N VAL A 152 11.05 6.58 18.06
CA VAL A 152 12.20 7.27 18.66
C VAL A 152 13.52 6.75 18.08
N LYS A 153 13.69 5.43 18.02
CA LYS A 153 14.90 4.81 17.46
C LYS A 153 15.06 5.07 15.96
N GLU A 154 13.95 5.06 15.21
CA GLU A 154 13.96 5.39 13.78
C GLU A 154 14.38 6.85 13.55
N LEU A 155 13.81 7.79 14.32
CA LEU A 155 14.20 9.20 14.29
C LEU A 155 15.69 9.37 14.63
N GLN A 156 16.17 8.78 15.72
CA GLN A 156 17.59 8.84 16.07
C GLN A 156 18.48 8.31 14.94
N THR A 157 18.09 7.22 14.29
CA THR A 157 18.84 6.65 13.15
C THR A 157 18.89 7.62 11.97
N ILE A 158 17.78 8.30 11.67
CA ILE A 158 17.71 9.29 10.59
C ILE A 158 18.47 10.56 10.96
N PHE A 159 18.38 11.07 12.17
CA PHE A 159 19.13 12.28 12.54
C PHE A 159 20.64 11.98 12.62
N ASN A 160 21.03 10.81 13.15
CA ASN A 160 22.44 10.42 13.20
C ASN A 160 23.06 10.27 11.81
N ARG A 161 22.34 9.72 10.81
CA ARG A 161 22.87 9.67 9.43
C ARG A 161 23.03 11.05 8.81
N ASN A 162 22.32 12.05 9.33
CA ASN A 162 22.44 13.45 8.95
C ASN A 162 23.41 14.25 9.86
N GLY A 163 24.20 13.55 10.69
CA GLY A 163 25.22 14.17 11.54
C GLY A 163 24.68 14.81 12.83
N ILE A 164 23.45 14.50 13.22
CA ILE A 164 22.77 15.11 14.38
C ILE A 164 22.46 14.02 15.41
N THR A 165 22.99 14.16 16.61
CA THR A 165 22.70 13.22 17.71
C THR A 165 21.47 13.68 18.49
N LEU A 166 20.43 12.85 18.49
CA LEU A 166 19.24 13.04 19.32
C LEU A 166 19.26 12.12 20.53
N SER A 167 19.04 12.67 21.73
CA SER A 167 18.68 11.88 22.92
C SER A 167 17.26 11.32 22.79
N ASP A 168 16.90 10.33 23.61
CA ASP A 168 15.54 9.78 23.65
C ASP A 168 14.51 10.88 23.97
N ASP A 169 14.81 11.74 24.94
CA ASP A 169 13.95 12.86 25.35
C ASP A 169 13.76 13.86 24.20
N ASN A 170 14.83 14.27 23.53
CA ASN A 170 14.73 15.19 22.40
C ASN A 170 13.94 14.56 21.25
N ALA A 171 14.16 13.28 20.95
CA ALA A 171 13.43 12.55 19.92
C ALA A 171 11.93 12.45 20.23
N LEU A 172 11.54 12.27 21.50
CA LEU A 172 10.14 12.27 21.94
C LEU A 172 9.50 13.65 21.80
N VAL A 173 10.23 14.70 22.18
CA VAL A 173 9.75 16.08 22.17
C VAL A 173 9.46 16.57 20.75
N ILE A 174 10.30 16.22 19.77
CA ILE A 174 10.12 16.68 18.38
C ILE A 174 9.08 15.87 17.57
N ILE A 175 8.40 14.88 18.15
CA ILE A 175 7.49 13.99 17.40
C ILE A 175 6.38 14.79 16.71
N GLU A 176 5.77 15.76 17.40
CA GLU A 176 4.68 16.56 16.84
C GLU A 176 5.19 17.51 15.74
N GLU A 177 6.38 18.09 15.93
CA GLU A 177 7.02 18.98 14.94
C GLU A 177 7.44 18.21 13.68
N PHE A 178 8.03 17.02 13.85
CA PHE A 178 8.31 16.11 12.74
C PHE A 178 7.02 15.72 12.03
N TYR A 179 5.97 15.38 12.77
CA TYR A 179 4.68 15.04 12.18
C TYR A 179 4.09 16.18 11.37
N GLN A 180 4.19 17.43 11.85
CA GLN A 180 3.72 18.59 11.08
C GLN A 180 4.44 18.70 9.74
N TRP A 181 5.78 18.70 9.73
CA TRP A 181 6.58 18.77 8.50
C TRP A 181 6.30 17.60 7.54
N PHE A 182 6.32 16.38 8.06
CA PHE A 182 6.35 15.19 7.21
C PHE A 182 4.96 14.64 6.89
N HIS A 183 3.98 14.78 7.78
CA HIS A 183 2.61 14.32 7.53
C HIS A 183 1.68 15.41 7.02
N ASP A 184 1.73 16.60 7.64
CA ASP A 184 0.77 17.65 7.31
C ASP A 184 1.16 18.42 6.06
N ASP A 185 2.46 18.54 5.78
CA ASP A 185 2.95 19.18 4.57
C ASP A 185 3.37 18.15 3.50
N ILE A 186 4.44 17.39 3.73
CA ILE A 186 5.07 16.55 2.69
C ILE A 186 4.21 15.35 2.30
N PHE A 187 3.66 14.61 3.27
CA PHE A 187 2.76 13.50 2.95
C PHE A 187 1.48 13.99 2.27
N SER A 188 0.91 15.12 2.72
CA SER A 188 -0.25 15.73 2.05
C SER A 188 0.04 16.01 0.57
N TYR A 189 1.24 16.52 0.27
CA TYR A 189 1.69 16.77 -1.09
C TYR A 189 1.73 15.49 -1.95
N HIS A 190 2.25 14.39 -1.40
CA HIS A 190 2.38 13.11 -2.13
C HIS A 190 1.15 12.23 -2.10
N SER A 191 0.21 12.51 -1.22
CA SER A 191 -0.91 11.62 -0.95
C SER A 191 -1.73 11.24 -2.19
N SER A 192 -1.88 12.17 -3.13
CA SER A 192 -2.49 11.90 -4.44
C SER A 192 -1.67 10.91 -5.27
N ALA A 193 -0.35 11.09 -5.32
CA ALA A 193 0.54 10.16 -6.03
C ALA A 193 0.50 8.75 -5.43
N ILE A 194 0.46 8.65 -4.09
CA ILE A 194 0.34 7.36 -3.40
C ILE A 194 -1.00 6.70 -3.75
N ALA A 195 -2.11 7.45 -3.71
CA ALA A 195 -3.42 6.94 -4.10
C ALA A 195 -3.45 6.45 -5.56
N GLU A 196 -2.77 7.16 -6.48
CA GLU A 196 -2.59 6.71 -7.86
C GLU A 196 -1.81 5.40 -7.94
N PHE A 197 -0.66 5.28 -7.28
CA PHE A 197 0.14 4.04 -7.28
C PHE A 197 -0.67 2.85 -6.77
N LEU A 198 -1.38 3.01 -5.66
CA LEU A 198 -2.22 1.97 -5.08
C LEU A 198 -3.38 1.60 -6.03
N ASN A 199 -4.04 2.59 -6.63
CA ASN A 199 -5.10 2.34 -7.61
C ASN A 199 -4.57 1.59 -8.83
N ASN A 200 -3.40 1.98 -9.34
CA ASN A 200 -2.74 1.34 -10.47
C ASN A 200 -2.39 -0.13 -10.16
N ILE A 201 -1.93 -0.44 -8.94
CA ILE A 201 -1.74 -1.82 -8.47
C ILE A 201 -3.08 -2.59 -8.48
N ARG A 202 -4.16 -2.01 -7.94
CA ARG A 202 -5.50 -2.66 -7.98
C ARG A 202 -5.95 -2.96 -9.40
N TRP A 203 -5.74 -2.02 -10.33
CA TRP A 203 -6.05 -2.24 -11.74
C TRP A 203 -5.15 -3.30 -12.38
N GLY A 204 -3.86 -3.32 -12.04
CA GLY A 204 -2.93 -4.36 -12.46
C GLY A 204 -3.37 -5.75 -11.99
N ILE A 205 -3.82 -5.88 -10.74
CA ILE A 205 -4.41 -7.13 -10.21
C ILE A 205 -5.64 -7.53 -11.01
N TYR A 206 -6.55 -6.57 -11.27
CA TYR A 206 -7.75 -6.83 -12.05
C TYR A 206 -7.43 -7.39 -13.43
N GLU A 207 -6.51 -6.74 -14.15
CA GLU A 207 -6.08 -7.13 -15.50
C GLU A 207 -5.33 -8.46 -15.51
N TYR A 208 -4.45 -8.68 -14.53
CA TYR A 208 -3.68 -9.91 -14.37
C TYR A 208 -4.59 -11.14 -14.26
N LEU A 209 -5.65 -11.04 -13.46
CA LEU A 209 -6.56 -12.16 -13.18
C LEU A 209 -7.74 -12.27 -14.14
N GLN A 210 -7.92 -11.33 -15.09
CA GLN A 210 -8.98 -11.43 -16.08
C GLN A 210 -8.97 -12.77 -16.84
N PRO A 211 -7.83 -13.28 -17.35
CA PRO A 211 -7.81 -14.54 -18.09
C PRO A 211 -8.25 -15.75 -17.25
N GLU A 212 -7.83 -15.81 -15.98
CA GLU A 212 -8.21 -16.89 -15.06
C GLU A 212 -9.68 -16.80 -14.66
N PHE A 213 -10.24 -15.59 -14.49
CA PHE A 213 -11.65 -15.42 -14.19
C PHE A 213 -12.58 -15.97 -15.28
N HIS A 214 -12.15 -15.92 -16.56
CA HIS A 214 -12.94 -16.47 -17.67
C HIS A 214 -12.91 -18.02 -17.71
N ARG A 215 -12.13 -18.66 -16.84
CA ARG A 215 -12.10 -20.12 -16.62
C ARG A 215 -13.35 -20.53 -15.82
N PRO A 216 -14.00 -21.66 -16.15
CA PRO A 216 -15.46 -21.72 -16.24
C PRO A 216 -16.17 -21.61 -14.89
N ILE A 217 -16.97 -20.57 -14.76
CA ILE A 217 -18.06 -20.50 -13.79
C ILE A 217 -19.01 -21.67 -14.07
N VAL A 218 -19.23 -22.53 -13.07
CA VAL A 218 -20.19 -23.63 -13.16
C VAL A 218 -21.51 -23.15 -12.59
N TYR A 219 -22.54 -23.11 -13.42
CA TYR A 219 -23.91 -22.83 -12.99
C TYR A 219 -24.60 -24.11 -12.58
N GLU A 220 -25.15 -24.14 -11.37
CA GLU A 220 -25.94 -25.27 -10.91
C GLU A 220 -27.33 -25.23 -11.57
N PRO A 221 -27.82 -26.37 -12.08
CA PRO A 221 -29.18 -26.45 -12.63
C PRO A 221 -30.20 -26.33 -11.49
N SER A 222 -30.71 -25.13 -11.28
CA SER A 222 -31.75 -24.82 -10.29
C SER A 222 -32.84 -23.97 -10.94
N LYS A 223 -34.10 -24.36 -10.71
CA LYS A 223 -35.28 -23.73 -11.34
C LYS A 223 -35.60 -22.34 -10.77
N ASP A 224 -35.15 -22.03 -9.56
CA ASP A 224 -35.58 -20.83 -8.83
C ASP A 224 -34.43 -19.87 -8.46
N ILE A 225 -33.20 -20.38 -8.32
CA ILE A 225 -32.03 -19.58 -7.94
C ILE A 225 -30.83 -20.01 -8.78
N LYS A 226 -30.27 -19.09 -9.57
CA LYS A 226 -28.99 -19.31 -10.29
C LYS A 226 -27.84 -19.37 -9.28
N ARG A 227 -27.56 -20.56 -8.76
CA ARG A 227 -26.36 -20.82 -7.95
C ARG A 227 -25.19 -21.05 -8.90
N TYR A 228 -24.02 -20.56 -8.52
CA TYR A 228 -22.79 -20.77 -9.26
C TYR A 228 -21.64 -21.02 -8.30
N HIS A 229 -20.63 -21.74 -8.78
CA HIS A 229 -19.35 -21.89 -8.10
C HIS A 229 -18.22 -21.79 -9.13
N TYR A 230 -17.00 -21.51 -8.65
CA TYR A 230 -15.81 -21.61 -9.47
C TYR A 230 -15.23 -23.01 -9.36
N THR A 231 -14.69 -23.52 -10.46
CA THR A 231 -13.73 -24.63 -10.39
C THR A 231 -12.42 -24.09 -9.83
N TYR A 232 -11.83 -24.82 -8.88
CA TYR A 232 -10.53 -24.47 -8.34
C TYR A 232 -9.42 -25.13 -9.18
N PRO A 233 -8.28 -24.44 -9.40
CA PRO A 233 -7.06 -25.09 -9.88
C PRO A 233 -6.65 -26.27 -8.98
N ASP A 234 -6.06 -27.31 -9.57
CA ASP A 234 -5.67 -28.55 -8.87
C ASP A 234 -4.64 -28.30 -7.74
N GLU A 235 -3.89 -27.21 -7.85
CA GLU A 235 -2.89 -26.77 -6.87
C GLU A 235 -3.50 -26.08 -5.64
N ILE A 236 -4.77 -25.67 -5.69
CA ILE A 236 -5.50 -25.03 -4.57
C ILE A 236 -6.29 -26.10 -3.80
N LYS A 237 -5.72 -26.56 -2.69
CA LYS A 237 -6.25 -27.69 -1.91
C LYS A 237 -6.82 -27.25 -0.57
N GLY A 238 -6.15 -26.31 0.11
CA GLY A 238 -6.52 -25.85 1.44
C GLY A 238 -7.80 -25.00 1.46
N ASP A 239 -8.63 -25.20 2.48
CA ASP A 239 -9.94 -24.53 2.58
C ASP A 239 -9.84 -23.00 2.65
N PHE A 240 -8.83 -22.49 3.36
CA PHE A 240 -8.57 -21.05 3.42
C PHE A 240 -8.20 -20.49 2.04
N ALA A 241 -7.31 -21.15 1.31
CA ALA A 241 -6.90 -20.71 -0.02
C ALA A 241 -8.06 -20.80 -1.04
N LYS A 242 -8.92 -21.82 -0.94
CA LYS A 242 -10.16 -21.90 -1.74
C LYS A 242 -11.10 -20.74 -1.43
N HIS A 243 -11.27 -20.39 -0.16
CA HIS A 243 -12.08 -19.24 0.22
C HIS A 243 -11.51 -17.93 -0.36
N CYS A 244 -10.20 -17.68 -0.18
CA CYS A 244 -9.54 -16.51 -0.76
C CYS A 244 -9.68 -16.48 -2.30
N TYR A 245 -9.53 -17.62 -2.97
CA TYR A 245 -9.70 -17.73 -4.42
C TYR A 245 -11.13 -17.36 -4.84
N TRP A 246 -12.12 -17.94 -4.17
CA TRP A 246 -13.53 -17.69 -4.47
C TRP A 246 -13.91 -16.21 -4.30
N GLU A 247 -13.47 -15.58 -3.21
CA GLU A 247 -13.70 -14.15 -2.99
C GLU A 247 -12.97 -13.30 -4.04
N LEU A 248 -11.70 -13.62 -4.32
CA LEU A 248 -10.92 -12.89 -5.31
C LEU A 248 -11.58 -12.99 -6.70
N MET A 249 -12.02 -14.16 -7.15
CA MET A 249 -12.70 -14.29 -8.45
C MET A 249 -14.04 -13.53 -8.50
N ASN A 250 -14.78 -13.48 -7.38
CA ASN A 250 -16.00 -12.65 -7.30
C ASN A 250 -15.71 -11.15 -7.36
N ASP A 251 -14.62 -10.72 -6.74
CA ASP A 251 -14.15 -9.36 -6.85
C ASP A 251 -13.73 -9.04 -8.30
N ILE A 252 -12.98 -9.92 -8.94
CA ILE A 252 -12.52 -9.76 -10.33
C ILE A 252 -13.68 -9.74 -11.33
N ARG A 253 -14.80 -10.40 -11.03
CA ARG A 253 -16.04 -10.25 -11.81
C ARG A 253 -16.53 -8.81 -11.84
N SER A 254 -16.23 -8.03 -10.81
CA SER A 254 -16.63 -6.64 -10.66
C SER A 254 -15.45 -5.74 -11.00
N LYS A 255 -15.57 -4.96 -12.08
CA LYS A 255 -14.56 -3.97 -12.46
C LYS A 255 -14.26 -3.03 -11.28
N PRO A 256 -12.99 -2.61 -11.05
CA PRO A 256 -12.64 -1.68 -9.97
C PRO A 256 -13.52 -0.43 -10.00
N TYR A 257 -14.09 -0.07 -8.85
CA TYR A 257 -15.11 0.98 -8.75
C TYR A 257 -14.54 2.38 -8.99
N MET A 258 -13.27 2.62 -8.64
CA MET A 258 -12.58 3.86 -8.94
C MET A 258 -11.81 3.70 -10.24
N LYS A 259 -12.10 4.57 -11.20
CA LYS A 259 -11.41 4.59 -12.50
C LYS A 259 -9.91 4.85 -12.31
N LYS A 260 -9.09 4.43 -13.27
CA LYS A 260 -7.72 4.91 -13.37
C LYS A 260 -7.73 6.44 -13.44
N PHE A 261 -6.74 7.06 -12.82
CA PHE A 261 -6.52 8.49 -12.86
C PHE A 261 -5.02 8.74 -12.82
N GLN A 262 -4.58 9.87 -13.38
CA GLN A 262 -3.19 10.26 -13.42
C GLN A 262 -3.02 11.60 -12.70
N VAL A 263 -2.18 11.61 -11.67
CA VAL A 263 -1.89 12.79 -10.89
C VAL A 263 -0.82 13.62 -11.58
N THR A 264 -1.02 14.95 -11.51
CA THR A 264 -0.07 15.95 -12.00
C THR A 264 1.36 15.59 -11.60
N GLU A 265 2.25 15.46 -12.58
CA GLU A 265 3.63 14.99 -12.39
C GLU A 265 4.39 15.76 -11.31
N TYR A 266 4.20 17.09 -11.24
CA TYR A 266 4.83 17.93 -10.22
C TYR A 266 4.58 17.42 -8.79
N LEU A 267 3.39 16.90 -8.48
CA LEU A 267 3.02 16.35 -7.17
C LEU A 267 3.80 15.07 -6.79
N LYS A 268 4.65 14.56 -7.69
CA LYS A 268 5.49 13.37 -7.49
C LYS A 268 6.98 13.67 -7.30
N MET A 269 7.44 14.91 -7.56
CA MET A 269 8.87 15.20 -7.78
C MET A 269 9.60 15.94 -6.66
N ARG A 270 8.93 16.83 -5.91
CA ARG A 270 9.62 17.83 -5.06
C ARG A 270 10.27 17.25 -3.79
N TYR A 271 9.57 16.35 -3.12
CA TYR A 271 10.00 15.62 -1.93
C TYR A 271 9.80 14.13 -2.17
#